data_AF-A0A497BM55-F1
#
_entry.id   AF-A0A497BM55-F1
#
_cell.length_a   1.000
_cell.length_b   1.000
_cell.length_c   1.000
_cell.angle_alpha   90.00
_cell.angle_beta   90.00
_cell.angle_gamma   90.00
#
_symmetry.space_group_name_H-M   'P 1'
#
loop_
_entity.id
_entity.type
_entity.pdbx_description
1 polymer ?
#
loop_
_entity_poly.entity_id
_entity_poly.type
_entity_poly.pdbx_seq_one_letter_code
_entity_poly.pdbx_strand_id
1 'polypeptide(L)'
;MPDVVIVVDMLRGFLEQGNPLYCGDSARRIIPHVQRLLEQEIARGSKVFYLADRHDPDDAEFKMFPPHCVAGTAEAELIPELASYPGETIPKNRYSGFFGTPLEEKLEALRPGKVIVCGVCTNICVLHTVSDARNRNYEVEIPVDCVASFDPAAHRFALEHMEKVLGAKLTRVAKAEVAAPRFEVDPSVLSGETADIYFLRAVEILKREGINPLATMEVFSSRAGLLCGMHEVHALLDQILPKDNREVWSLSEGDTFEEKEVVLRITAPYQSYGAYETAYLGMLSQCSGWATAARECVEAAQGIPVISFGARHLHPTVAGLFDYAAVVGGCTGCSSVAGARLAGMTATGTIPHALIIAMGDTVSATLAFDKHMPSDVPRIALVDTFKDEPEESVIVAQAMQGRLQGVRLDTPSERGGVTADLVKETRARLDLAGFKEVKIFVSGGLSAERIRYFIDQRAPVDAFGVGSYISGAKPIDFTADIHQVDGQPVAKRGRIPGITPNARLKRVM
;
A
#
# COMPACT_ATOMS: atom_id res chain seq x y z
N MET A 1 28.20 -10.42 0.50
CA MET A 1 28.61 -10.73 -0.89
C MET A 1 27.48 -10.22 -1.77
N PRO A 2 27.76 -9.52 -2.89
CA PRO A 2 26.69 -9.09 -3.78
C PRO A 2 25.99 -10.32 -4.36
N ASP A 3 24.69 -10.24 -4.54
CA ASP A 3 23.93 -11.30 -5.18
C ASP A 3 24.02 -11.19 -6.70
N VAL A 4 23.55 -12.21 -7.41
CA VAL A 4 23.45 -12.19 -8.88
C VAL A 4 22.01 -12.41 -9.29
N VAL A 5 21.51 -11.57 -10.20
CA VAL A 5 20.21 -11.74 -10.85
C VAL A 5 20.43 -12.32 -12.25
N ILE A 6 19.78 -13.44 -12.52
CA ILE A 6 19.75 -14.08 -13.84
C ILE A 6 18.36 -13.90 -14.43
N VAL A 7 18.29 -13.11 -15.50
CA VAL A 7 17.07 -12.85 -16.26
C VAL A 7 17.04 -13.76 -17.48
N VAL A 8 16.12 -14.72 -17.49
CA VAL A 8 16.04 -15.79 -18.50
C VAL A 8 15.05 -15.43 -19.59
N ASP A 9 15.56 -15.28 -20.81
CA ASP A 9 14.80 -15.24 -22.07
C ASP A 9 13.67 -14.19 -22.12
N MET A 10 13.84 -13.05 -21.44
CA MET A 10 12.97 -11.87 -21.58
C MET A 10 13.21 -11.16 -22.92
N LEU A 11 13.11 -11.93 -24.01
CA LEU A 11 13.39 -11.54 -25.39
C LEU A 11 12.11 -11.22 -26.14
N ARG A 12 12.23 -10.40 -27.19
CA ARG A 12 11.12 -10.07 -28.08
C ARG A 12 10.47 -11.32 -28.67
N GLY A 13 11.26 -12.33 -29.06
CA GLY A 13 10.77 -13.60 -29.63
C GLY A 13 9.76 -14.33 -28.73
N PHE A 14 9.88 -14.19 -27.41
CA PHE A 14 8.98 -14.81 -26.44
C PHE A 14 7.91 -13.86 -25.91
N LEU A 15 8.09 -12.55 -26.01
CA LEU A 15 7.24 -11.55 -25.36
C LEU A 15 6.54 -10.56 -26.27
N GLU A 16 6.77 -10.59 -27.59
CA GLU A 16 6.01 -9.80 -28.56
C GLU A 16 5.04 -10.71 -29.34
N GLN A 17 3.79 -10.25 -29.43
CA GLN A 17 2.75 -10.98 -30.14
C GLN A 17 3.08 -11.08 -31.64
N GLY A 18 2.87 -12.26 -32.22
CA GLY A 18 3.16 -12.54 -33.62
C GLY A 18 4.43 -13.35 -33.84
N ASN A 19 5.30 -13.47 -32.84
CA ASN A 19 6.46 -14.35 -32.89
C ASN A 19 6.07 -15.83 -32.66
N PRO A 20 6.80 -16.80 -33.24
CA PRO A 20 6.38 -18.22 -33.25
C PRO A 20 6.24 -18.86 -31.87
N LEU A 21 7.01 -18.40 -30.88
CA LEU A 21 7.00 -18.91 -29.50
C LEU A 21 6.54 -17.86 -28.48
N TYR A 22 5.64 -16.95 -28.88
CA TYR A 22 5.06 -15.99 -27.95
C TYR A 22 4.43 -16.69 -26.72
N CYS A 23 4.90 -16.33 -25.53
CA CYS A 23 4.55 -16.96 -24.26
C CYS A 23 3.20 -16.49 -23.68
N GLY A 24 2.47 -15.65 -24.41
CA GLY A 24 1.16 -15.13 -24.02
C GLY A 24 1.21 -13.87 -23.15
N ASP A 25 0.07 -13.20 -23.05
CA ASP A 25 -0.04 -11.92 -22.32
C ASP A 25 0.25 -12.06 -20.82
N SER A 26 0.04 -13.25 -20.26
CA SER A 26 0.41 -13.56 -18.87
C SER A 26 1.91 -13.41 -18.65
N ALA A 27 2.75 -13.76 -19.62
CA ALA A 27 4.20 -13.59 -19.53
C ALA A 27 4.62 -12.12 -19.62
N ARG A 28 3.86 -11.26 -20.31
CA ARG A 28 4.11 -9.81 -20.29
C ARG A 28 3.75 -9.18 -18.94
N ARG A 29 2.84 -9.77 -18.15
CA ARG A 29 2.43 -9.23 -16.85
C ARG A 29 3.53 -9.26 -15.79
N ILE A 30 4.57 -10.08 -15.96
CA ILE A 30 5.70 -10.11 -15.02
C ILE A 30 6.71 -8.97 -15.26
N ILE A 31 6.65 -8.26 -16.39
CA ILE A 31 7.63 -7.20 -16.73
C ILE A 31 7.77 -6.15 -15.62
N PRO A 32 6.69 -5.55 -15.07
CA PRO A 32 6.83 -4.55 -14.01
C PRO A 32 7.44 -5.11 -12.71
N HIS A 33 7.25 -6.41 -12.45
CA HIS A 33 7.84 -7.08 -11.30
C HIS A 33 9.34 -7.33 -11.53
N VAL A 34 9.72 -7.76 -12.73
CA VAL A 34 11.14 -7.91 -13.12
C VAL A 34 11.86 -6.57 -13.08
N GLN A 35 11.25 -5.50 -13.58
CA GLN A 35 11.80 -4.14 -13.48
C GLN A 35 12.07 -3.75 -12.01
N ARG A 36 11.08 -3.94 -11.13
CA ARG A 36 11.22 -3.67 -9.69
C ARG A 36 12.32 -4.52 -9.04
N LEU A 37 12.42 -5.80 -9.39
CA LEU A 37 13.49 -6.68 -8.92
C LEU A 37 14.85 -6.12 -9.33
N LEU A 38 15.01 -5.75 -10.60
CA LEU A 38 16.26 -5.19 -11.12
C LEU A 38 16.61 -3.88 -10.41
N GLU A 39 15.65 -2.98 -10.20
CA GLU A 39 15.87 -1.73 -9.46
C GLU A 39 16.38 -1.98 -8.04
N GLN A 40 15.75 -2.89 -7.30
CA GLN A 40 16.11 -3.22 -5.93
C GLN A 40 17.50 -3.86 -5.85
N GLU A 41 17.78 -4.82 -6.72
CA GLU A 41 19.02 -5.59 -6.69
C GLU A 41 20.21 -4.78 -7.23
N ILE A 42 20.01 -3.98 -8.28
CA ILE A 42 21.05 -3.05 -8.75
C ILE A 42 21.39 -2.02 -7.67
N ALA A 43 20.39 -1.48 -6.95
CA ALA A 43 20.62 -0.56 -5.83
C ALA A 43 21.40 -1.22 -4.67
N ARG A 44 21.28 -2.54 -4.50
CA ARG A 44 22.05 -3.35 -3.53
C ARG A 44 23.43 -3.76 -4.03
N GLY A 45 23.78 -3.40 -5.26
CA GLY A 45 25.06 -3.73 -5.88
C GLY A 45 25.14 -5.13 -6.50
N SER A 46 24.00 -5.82 -6.65
CA SER A 46 23.91 -7.11 -7.32
C SER A 46 24.30 -7.01 -8.80
N LYS A 47 24.84 -8.09 -9.36
CA LYS A 47 25.19 -8.17 -10.79
C LYS A 47 24.06 -8.82 -11.58
N VAL A 48 23.80 -8.32 -12.79
CA VAL A 48 22.70 -8.80 -13.65
C VAL A 48 23.28 -9.49 -14.87
N PHE A 49 22.82 -10.72 -15.14
CA PHE A 49 23.06 -11.45 -16.39
C PHE A 49 21.74 -11.68 -17.12
N TYR A 50 21.70 -11.31 -18.39
CA TYR A 50 20.59 -11.62 -19.28
C TYR A 50 20.94 -12.86 -20.09
N LEU A 51 20.32 -13.99 -19.78
CA LEU A 51 20.43 -15.17 -20.61
C LEU A 51 19.52 -14.99 -21.81
N ALA A 52 20.11 -15.02 -23.00
CA ALA A 52 19.41 -14.77 -24.24
C ALA A 52 19.50 -16.00 -25.15
N ASP A 53 18.38 -16.67 -25.33
CA ASP A 53 18.22 -17.65 -26.40
C ASP A 53 18.63 -17.05 -27.75
N ARG A 54 19.53 -17.75 -28.44
CA ARG A 54 20.10 -17.33 -29.71
C ARG A 54 20.56 -18.54 -30.50
N HIS A 55 19.92 -18.74 -31.64
CA HIS A 55 20.18 -19.89 -32.51
C HIS A 55 20.83 -19.49 -33.83
N ASP A 56 21.67 -20.36 -34.36
CA ASP A 56 22.08 -20.28 -35.76
C ASP A 56 20.90 -20.69 -36.68
N PRO A 57 20.82 -20.18 -37.93
CA PRO A 57 19.69 -20.46 -38.81
C PRO A 57 19.41 -21.95 -39.10
N ASP A 58 20.39 -22.82 -38.92
CA ASP A 58 20.32 -24.26 -39.12
C ASP A 58 20.36 -25.09 -37.81
N ASP A 59 20.05 -24.47 -36.66
CA ASP A 59 20.06 -25.17 -35.36
C ASP A 59 19.14 -26.40 -35.37
N ALA A 60 19.67 -27.51 -34.86
CA ALA A 60 18.96 -28.78 -34.78
C ALA A 60 17.69 -28.71 -33.91
N GLU A 61 17.60 -27.75 -32.98
CA GLU A 61 16.40 -27.51 -32.17
C GLU A 61 15.17 -27.17 -33.00
N PHE A 62 15.35 -26.62 -34.21
CA PHE A 62 14.25 -26.29 -35.12
C PHE A 62 13.50 -27.51 -35.68
N LYS A 63 13.97 -28.73 -35.39
CA LYS A 63 13.21 -29.96 -35.64
C LYS A 63 12.08 -30.17 -34.64
N MET A 64 12.22 -29.62 -33.43
CA MET A 64 11.24 -29.74 -32.35
C MET A 64 10.40 -28.47 -32.20
N PHE A 65 11.01 -27.31 -32.34
CA PHE A 65 10.35 -26.01 -32.26
C PHE A 65 10.37 -25.29 -33.61
N PRO A 66 9.43 -24.38 -33.91
CA PRO A 66 9.59 -23.48 -35.04
C PRO A 66 10.88 -22.65 -34.88
N PRO A 67 11.50 -22.19 -35.98
CA PRO A 67 12.59 -21.22 -35.91
C PRO A 67 12.22 -20.03 -35.03
N HIS A 68 13.09 -19.70 -34.08
CA HIS A 68 12.87 -18.63 -33.10
C HIS A 68 14.22 -18.07 -32.65
N CYS A 69 14.23 -16.81 -32.22
CA CYS A 69 15.42 -16.14 -31.66
C CYS A 69 16.69 -16.35 -32.51
N VAL A 70 16.53 -16.32 -33.84
CA VAL A 70 17.64 -16.57 -34.78
C VAL A 70 18.64 -15.42 -34.68
N ALA A 71 19.93 -15.73 -34.64
CA ALA A 71 21.01 -14.76 -34.55
C ALA A 71 20.90 -13.66 -35.62
N GLY A 72 20.91 -12.40 -35.17
CA GLY A 72 20.81 -11.23 -36.05
C GLY A 72 19.37 -10.79 -36.34
N THR A 73 18.35 -11.49 -35.82
CA THR A 73 16.96 -11.03 -35.86
C THR A 73 16.59 -10.26 -34.60
N ALA A 74 15.55 -9.42 -34.68
CA ALA A 74 15.02 -8.71 -33.52
C ALA A 74 14.47 -9.68 -32.46
N GLU A 75 14.07 -10.89 -32.83
CA GLU A 75 13.54 -11.88 -31.88
C GLU A 75 14.55 -12.22 -30.77
N ALA A 76 15.85 -12.21 -31.09
CA ALA A 76 16.94 -12.50 -30.15
C ALA A 76 17.34 -11.31 -29.26
N GLU A 77 16.69 -10.14 -29.42
CA GLU A 77 16.94 -8.96 -28.60
C GLU A 77 16.10 -9.01 -27.32
N LEU A 78 16.64 -8.43 -26.24
CA LEU A 78 15.86 -8.14 -25.03
C LEU A 78 14.68 -7.24 -25.36
N ILE A 79 13.59 -7.41 -24.62
CA ILE A 79 12.46 -6.50 -24.72
C ILE A 79 12.88 -5.05 -24.37
N PRO A 80 12.34 -4.02 -25.06
CA PRO A 80 12.67 -2.62 -24.80
C PRO A 80 12.50 -2.20 -23.34
N GLU A 81 11.54 -2.78 -22.63
CA GLU A 81 11.22 -2.49 -21.24
C GLU A 81 12.36 -2.84 -20.27
N LEU A 82 13.27 -3.74 -20.64
CA LEU A 82 14.43 -4.13 -19.83
C LEU A 82 15.76 -3.59 -20.37
N ALA A 83 15.78 -3.03 -21.59
CA ALA A 83 17.00 -2.61 -22.27
C ALA A 83 17.75 -1.47 -21.56
N SER A 84 17.08 -0.69 -20.70
CA SER A 84 17.68 0.41 -19.92
C SER A 84 18.40 -0.06 -18.65
N TYR A 85 18.19 -1.29 -18.20
CA TYR A 85 18.78 -1.80 -16.97
C TYR A 85 20.17 -2.42 -17.23
N PRO A 86 21.22 -2.00 -16.49
CA PRO A 86 22.57 -2.50 -16.70
C PRO A 86 22.65 -4.02 -16.47
N GLY A 87 23.37 -4.71 -17.33
CA GLY A 87 23.67 -6.14 -17.20
C GLY A 87 24.45 -6.65 -18.40
N GLU A 88 24.99 -7.86 -18.27
CA GLU A 88 25.71 -8.52 -19.35
C GLU A 88 24.82 -9.58 -20.01
N THR A 89 24.66 -9.51 -21.32
CA THR A 89 23.94 -10.53 -22.10
C THR A 89 24.84 -11.71 -22.39
N ILE A 90 24.40 -12.90 -22.00
CA ILE A 90 25.07 -14.17 -22.29
C ILE A 90 24.18 -14.95 -23.28
N PRO A 91 24.62 -15.11 -24.54
CA PRO A 91 23.87 -15.92 -25.50
C PRO A 91 23.92 -17.39 -25.09
N LYS A 92 22.80 -18.09 -25.25
CA LYS A 92 22.68 -19.54 -25.09
C LYS A 92 21.83 -20.10 -26.23
N ASN A 93 22.00 -21.38 -26.55
CA ASN A 93 21.18 -22.07 -27.54
C ASN A 93 20.60 -23.37 -26.99
N ARG A 94 20.55 -23.50 -25.66
CA ARG A 94 20.00 -24.65 -24.92
C ARG A 94 19.24 -24.13 -23.71
N TYR A 95 18.43 -25.00 -23.08
CA TYR A 95 17.55 -24.57 -21.99
C TYR A 95 18.29 -24.03 -20.77
N SER A 96 19.37 -24.70 -20.36
CA SER A 96 20.16 -24.24 -19.21
C SER A 96 21.13 -23.14 -19.62
N GLY A 97 21.11 -22.05 -18.87
CA GLY A 97 22.11 -20.99 -18.95
C GLY A 97 23.54 -21.46 -18.70
N PHE A 98 23.77 -22.63 -18.11
CA PHE A 98 25.10 -23.17 -17.84
C PHE A 98 25.66 -24.01 -18.99
N PHE A 99 24.80 -24.47 -19.91
CA PHE A 99 25.25 -25.40 -20.94
C PHE A 99 25.94 -24.66 -22.09
N GLY A 100 27.27 -24.81 -22.18
CA GLY A 100 28.06 -24.23 -23.27
C GLY A 100 28.15 -22.70 -23.24
N THR A 101 28.03 -22.09 -22.05
CA THR A 101 28.11 -20.63 -21.88
C THR A 101 29.17 -20.27 -20.80
N PRO A 102 29.65 -19.01 -20.75
CA PRO A 102 30.57 -18.55 -19.72
C PRO A 102 29.89 -18.24 -18.36
N LEU A 103 28.61 -18.60 -18.17
CA LEU A 103 27.88 -18.26 -16.94
C LEU A 103 28.56 -18.84 -15.69
N GLU A 104 29.04 -20.08 -15.75
CA GLU A 104 29.71 -20.75 -14.63
C GLU A 104 30.98 -20.00 -14.21
N GLU A 105 31.89 -19.75 -15.15
CA GLU A 105 33.13 -19.01 -14.92
C GLU A 105 32.87 -17.61 -14.31
N LYS A 106 31.80 -16.94 -14.75
CA LYS A 106 31.40 -15.63 -14.24
C LYS A 106 30.87 -15.69 -12.81
N LEU A 107 30.03 -16.67 -12.50
CA LEU A 107 29.50 -16.85 -11.14
C LEU A 107 30.61 -17.27 -10.17
N GLU A 108 31.55 -18.13 -10.59
CA GLU A 108 32.73 -18.48 -9.80
C GLU A 108 33.63 -17.28 -9.50
N ALA A 109 33.82 -16.38 -10.48
CA ALA A 109 34.58 -15.15 -10.29
C ALA A 109 33.90 -14.20 -9.29
N LEU A 110 32.57 -14.10 -9.33
CA LEU A 110 31.80 -13.19 -8.47
C LEU A 110 31.56 -13.72 -7.05
N ARG A 111 31.49 -15.05 -6.88
CA ARG A 111 31.15 -15.73 -5.62
C ARG A 111 29.91 -15.11 -4.95
N PRO A 112 28.74 -15.15 -5.63
CA PRO A 112 27.54 -14.51 -5.12
C PRO A 112 27.08 -15.14 -3.80
N GLY A 113 26.41 -14.34 -2.96
CA GLY A 113 25.73 -14.85 -1.76
C GLY A 113 24.61 -15.82 -2.15
N LYS A 114 23.77 -15.39 -3.09
CA LYS A 114 22.75 -16.21 -3.76
C LYS A 114 22.57 -15.80 -5.22
N VAL A 115 21.90 -16.66 -5.98
CA VAL A 115 21.48 -16.44 -7.36
C VAL A 115 19.96 -16.29 -7.40
N ILE A 116 19.48 -15.15 -7.88
CA ILE A 116 18.06 -14.86 -8.05
C ILE A 116 17.71 -15.09 -9.52
N VAL A 117 16.77 -15.99 -9.81
CA VAL A 117 16.39 -16.34 -11.19
C VAL A 117 14.97 -15.87 -11.50
N CYS A 118 14.83 -15.11 -12.58
CA CYS A 118 13.54 -14.64 -13.10
C CYS A 118 13.47 -14.79 -14.63
N GLY A 119 12.30 -14.61 -15.23
CA GLY A 119 12.13 -14.68 -16.69
C GLY A 119 10.98 -15.57 -17.16
N VAL A 120 11.02 -15.97 -18.43
CA VAL A 120 9.91 -16.72 -19.07
C VAL A 120 10.25 -18.19 -19.30
N CYS A 121 9.23 -18.96 -19.66
CA CYS A 121 9.28 -20.40 -19.76
C CYS A 121 9.69 -21.06 -18.43
N THR A 122 8.92 -20.79 -17.37
CA THR A 122 9.18 -21.30 -15.99
C THR A 122 9.52 -22.79 -15.96
N ASN A 123 8.85 -23.61 -16.77
CA ASN A 123 9.03 -25.06 -16.85
C ASN A 123 10.08 -25.54 -17.88
N ILE A 124 10.76 -24.63 -18.56
CA ILE A 124 11.80 -24.94 -19.56
C ILE A 124 13.09 -24.24 -19.13
N CYS A 125 13.42 -23.07 -19.70
CA CYS A 125 14.73 -22.44 -19.52
C CYS A 125 15.00 -22.03 -18.06
N VAL A 126 14.00 -21.48 -17.36
CA VAL A 126 14.12 -21.13 -15.94
C VAL A 126 14.38 -22.39 -15.11
N LEU A 127 13.55 -23.43 -15.26
CA LEU A 127 13.70 -24.69 -14.51
C LEU A 127 15.07 -25.34 -14.73
N HIS A 128 15.54 -25.44 -15.97
CA HIS A 128 16.82 -26.08 -16.27
C HIS A 128 18.00 -25.26 -15.75
N THR A 129 17.93 -23.93 -15.86
CA THR A 129 18.95 -23.03 -15.29
C THR A 129 18.98 -23.12 -13.75
N VAL A 130 17.81 -23.16 -13.10
CA VAL A 130 17.71 -23.35 -11.63
C VAL A 130 18.28 -24.72 -11.21
N SER A 131 17.93 -25.79 -11.93
CA SER A 131 18.44 -27.14 -11.66
C SER A 131 19.97 -27.17 -11.70
N ASP A 132 20.57 -26.59 -12.74
CA ASP A 132 22.03 -26.54 -12.88
C ASP A 132 22.71 -25.63 -11.86
N ALA A 133 22.09 -24.52 -11.47
CA ALA A 133 22.58 -23.69 -10.38
C ALA A 133 22.58 -24.45 -9.03
N ARG A 134 21.51 -25.20 -8.75
CA ARG A 134 21.39 -26.00 -7.52
C ARG A 134 22.36 -27.18 -7.51
N ASN A 135 22.58 -27.84 -8.63
CA ASN A 135 23.60 -28.90 -8.77
C ASN A 135 25.03 -28.38 -8.55
N ARG A 136 25.25 -27.07 -8.69
CA ARG A 136 26.51 -26.37 -8.38
C ARG A 136 26.55 -25.77 -6.98
N ASN A 137 25.58 -26.10 -6.14
CA ASN A 137 25.44 -25.65 -4.75
C ASN A 137 25.18 -24.15 -4.57
N TYR A 138 24.78 -23.41 -5.61
CA TYR A 138 24.32 -22.03 -5.41
C TYR A 138 23.04 -22.03 -4.57
N GLU A 139 22.95 -21.10 -3.61
CA GLU A 139 21.65 -20.74 -3.04
C GLU A 139 20.82 -20.04 -4.12
N VAL A 140 19.61 -20.55 -4.39
CA VAL A 140 18.76 -20.03 -5.47
C VAL A 140 17.46 -19.49 -4.91
N GLU A 141 17.11 -18.29 -5.34
CA GLU A 141 15.85 -17.62 -5.05
C GLU A 141 15.04 -17.41 -6.34
N ILE A 142 13.72 -17.61 -6.27
CA ILE A 142 12.81 -17.44 -7.40
C ILE A 142 11.64 -16.55 -6.95
N PRO A 143 11.62 -15.26 -7.35
CA PRO A 143 10.46 -14.41 -7.13
C PRO A 143 9.33 -14.88 -8.03
N VAL A 144 8.28 -15.47 -7.45
CA VAL A 144 7.20 -16.13 -8.21
C VAL A 144 6.38 -15.15 -9.05
N ASP A 145 6.41 -13.87 -8.71
CA ASP A 145 5.81 -12.77 -9.48
C ASP A 145 6.71 -12.27 -10.62
N CYS A 146 7.92 -12.81 -10.76
CA CYS A 146 8.88 -12.52 -11.83
C CYS A 146 9.13 -13.69 -12.77
N VAL A 147 8.33 -14.76 -12.69
CA VAL A 147 8.43 -15.90 -13.61
C VAL A 147 7.09 -16.24 -14.23
N ALA A 148 7.09 -16.61 -15.51
CA ALA A 148 5.88 -16.98 -16.22
C ALA A 148 6.13 -18.08 -17.25
N SER A 149 5.07 -18.81 -17.60
CA SER A 149 5.06 -19.74 -18.74
C SER A 149 3.72 -19.68 -19.46
N PHE A 150 3.71 -20.16 -20.70
CA PHE A 150 2.52 -20.22 -21.55
C PHE A 150 1.52 -21.31 -21.12
N ASP A 151 1.97 -22.31 -20.36
CA ASP A 151 1.12 -23.34 -19.76
C ASP A 151 1.04 -23.15 -18.23
N PRO A 152 -0.14 -22.79 -17.68
CA PRO A 152 -0.32 -22.60 -16.24
C PRO A 152 -0.11 -23.87 -15.39
N ALA A 153 -0.42 -25.05 -15.91
CA ALA A 153 -0.22 -26.31 -15.19
C ALA A 153 1.28 -26.67 -15.14
N ALA A 154 1.98 -26.52 -16.26
CA ALA A 154 3.43 -26.73 -16.32
C ALA A 154 4.18 -25.70 -15.46
N HIS A 155 3.74 -24.43 -15.46
CA HIS A 155 4.27 -23.39 -14.59
C HIS A 155 4.18 -23.77 -13.11
N ARG A 156 2.99 -24.21 -12.64
CA ARG A 156 2.82 -24.65 -11.24
C ARG A 156 3.69 -25.85 -10.91
N PHE A 157 3.73 -26.86 -11.79
CA PHE A 157 4.61 -28.01 -11.62
C PHE A 157 6.07 -27.60 -11.44
N ALA A 158 6.56 -26.71 -12.28
CA ALA A 158 7.96 -26.26 -12.23
C ALA A 158 8.28 -25.53 -10.93
N LEU A 159 7.40 -24.61 -10.46
CA LEU A 159 7.59 -23.94 -9.18
C LEU A 159 7.65 -24.93 -8.02
N GLU A 160 6.71 -25.88 -7.97
CA GLU A 160 6.69 -26.90 -6.92
C GLU A 160 7.92 -27.81 -6.97
N HIS A 161 8.38 -28.17 -8.17
CA HIS A 161 9.59 -28.98 -8.35
C HIS A 161 10.85 -28.21 -7.90
N MET A 162 10.98 -26.94 -8.30
CA MET A 162 12.10 -26.09 -7.89
C MET A 162 12.16 -25.90 -6.38
N GLU A 163 11.02 -25.73 -5.72
CA GLU A 163 10.94 -25.59 -4.26
C GLU A 163 11.21 -26.92 -3.54
N LYS A 164 10.42 -27.95 -3.83
CA LYS A 164 10.36 -29.18 -3.02
C LYS A 164 11.46 -30.17 -3.34
N VAL A 165 11.98 -30.15 -4.57
CA VAL A 165 12.99 -31.13 -5.03
C VAL A 165 14.36 -30.47 -5.16
N LEU A 166 14.44 -29.32 -5.85
CA LEU A 166 15.72 -28.64 -6.06
C LEU A 166 16.14 -27.78 -4.87
N GLY A 167 15.21 -27.44 -3.96
CA GLY A 167 15.49 -26.66 -2.76
C GLY A 167 15.73 -25.17 -3.04
N ALA A 168 15.19 -24.64 -4.14
CA ALA A 168 15.16 -23.21 -4.39
C ALA A 168 14.12 -22.54 -3.48
N LYS A 169 14.41 -21.31 -3.04
CA LYS A 169 13.48 -20.55 -2.20
C LYS A 169 12.52 -19.77 -3.08
N LEU A 170 11.22 -20.05 -2.97
CA LEU A 170 10.20 -19.23 -3.61
C LEU A 170 9.96 -17.96 -2.79
N THR A 171 10.05 -16.80 -3.43
CA THR A 171 9.83 -15.48 -2.82
C THR A 171 8.88 -14.66 -3.65
N ARG A 172 8.65 -13.41 -3.25
CA ARG A 172 7.98 -12.38 -4.05
C ARG A 172 8.81 -11.12 -3.98
N VAL A 173 8.85 -10.35 -5.05
CA VAL A 173 9.50 -9.04 -5.02
C VAL A 173 8.79 -8.18 -3.99
N ALA A 174 9.55 -7.69 -3.00
CA ALA A 174 9.00 -6.80 -2.00
C ALA A 174 8.39 -5.60 -2.73
N LYS A 175 7.15 -5.24 -2.38
CA LYS A 175 6.67 -3.89 -2.69
C LYS A 175 7.68 -2.92 -2.08
N ALA A 176 7.98 -1.81 -2.76
CA ALA A 176 8.93 -0.81 -2.28
C ALA A 176 8.72 -0.62 -0.77
N GLU A 177 9.78 -0.73 0.03
CA GLU A 177 9.69 -0.47 1.47
C GLU A 177 9.05 0.90 1.63
N VAL A 178 7.82 0.92 2.14
CA VAL A 178 7.13 2.19 2.29
C VAL A 178 7.72 2.81 3.53
N ALA A 179 8.48 3.89 3.31
CA ALA A 179 9.17 4.62 4.36
C ALA A 179 8.21 4.92 5.50
N ALA A 180 8.71 4.90 6.74
CA ALA A 180 7.94 5.33 7.90
C ALA A 180 7.25 6.68 7.62
N PRO A 181 6.02 6.90 8.12
CA PRO A 181 5.28 8.14 7.91
C PRO A 181 6.17 9.34 8.23
N ARG A 182 6.40 10.21 7.24
CA ARG A 182 7.12 11.47 7.45
C ARG A 182 6.10 12.60 7.44
N PHE A 183 6.03 13.30 8.57
CA PHE A 183 5.20 14.48 8.73
C PHE A 183 6.06 15.72 8.51
N GLU A 184 5.72 16.51 7.51
CA GLU A 184 6.29 17.84 7.29
C GLU A 184 5.40 18.86 8.00
N VAL A 185 6.00 19.68 8.85
CA VAL A 185 5.28 20.72 9.58
C VAL A 185 5.15 21.94 8.68
N ASP A 186 3.92 22.44 8.51
CA ASP A 186 3.66 23.59 7.66
C ASP A 186 4.40 24.84 8.18
N PRO A 187 5.06 25.64 7.31
CA PRO A 187 5.74 26.87 7.71
C PRO A 187 4.84 27.87 8.45
N SER A 188 3.54 27.92 8.17
CA SER A 188 2.57 28.77 8.88
C SER A 188 2.34 28.32 10.32
N VAL A 189 2.46 27.02 10.60
CA VAL A 189 2.45 26.49 11.97
C VAL A 189 3.74 26.90 12.69
N LEU A 190 4.90 26.73 12.05
CA LEU A 190 6.22 27.09 12.61
C LEU A 190 6.39 28.59 12.86
N SER A 191 5.76 29.45 12.06
CA SER A 191 5.79 30.90 12.25
C SER A 191 4.87 31.37 13.39
N GLY A 192 3.98 30.50 13.87
CA GLY A 192 2.92 30.84 14.82
C GLY A 192 1.72 31.56 14.18
N GLU A 193 1.64 31.64 12.85
CA GLU A 193 0.51 32.28 12.14
C GLU A 193 -0.83 31.60 12.46
N THR A 194 -0.81 30.29 12.68
CA THR A 194 -2.00 29.50 13.04
C THR A 194 -2.32 29.51 14.53
N ALA A 195 -1.53 30.19 15.37
CA ALA A 195 -1.74 30.21 16.81
C ALA A 195 -2.84 31.19 17.21
N ASP A 196 -3.57 30.88 18.27
CA ASP A 196 -4.43 31.88 18.89
C ASP A 196 -3.57 33.04 19.41
N ILE A 197 -3.93 34.27 19.03
CA ILE A 197 -3.10 35.46 19.26
C ILE A 197 -2.72 35.69 20.73
N TYR A 198 -3.52 35.19 21.68
CA TYR A 198 -3.22 35.33 23.11
C TYR A 198 -2.00 34.52 23.54
N PHE A 199 -1.68 33.40 22.89
CA PHE A 199 -0.45 32.65 23.17
C PHE A 199 0.80 33.43 22.76
N LEU A 200 0.79 34.00 21.55
CA LEU A 200 1.89 34.86 21.07
C LEU A 200 2.08 36.07 21.98
N ARG A 201 0.99 36.71 22.41
CA ARG A 201 1.03 37.82 23.38
C ARG A 201 1.57 37.37 24.74
N ALA A 202 1.18 36.20 25.24
CA ALA A 202 1.67 35.68 26.51
C ALA A 202 3.17 35.41 26.47
N VAL A 203 3.67 34.77 25.40
CA VAL A 203 5.10 34.52 25.20
C VAL A 203 5.88 35.83 25.12
N GLU A 204 5.38 36.82 24.38
CA GLU A 204 6.03 38.14 24.27
C GLU A 204 6.07 38.89 25.62
N ILE A 205 5.00 38.84 26.41
CA ILE A 205 4.98 39.42 27.76
C ILE A 205 6.03 38.73 28.63
N LEU A 206 6.03 37.40 28.68
CA LEU A 206 7.00 36.62 29.45
C LEU A 206 8.44 36.94 29.04
N LYS A 207 8.69 37.13 27.74
CA LYS A 207 10.00 37.54 27.23
C LYS A 207 10.40 38.92 27.73
N ARG A 208 9.49 39.90 27.74
CA ARG A 208 9.76 41.26 28.24
C ARG A 208 9.97 41.32 29.74
N GLU A 209 9.27 40.47 30.49
CA GLU A 209 9.45 40.33 31.94
C GLU A 209 10.70 39.50 32.31
N GLY A 210 11.40 38.91 31.32
CA GLY A 210 12.56 38.06 31.57
C GLY A 210 12.22 36.71 32.22
N ILE A 211 10.99 36.23 32.03
CA ILE A 211 10.44 35.01 32.67
C ILE A 211 10.34 33.89 31.62
N ASN A 212 11.13 32.82 31.77
CA ASN A 212 11.05 31.64 30.90
C ASN A 212 11.22 30.34 31.71
N PRO A 213 10.24 29.97 32.54
CA PRO A 213 10.39 28.86 33.46
C PRO A 213 10.41 27.53 32.72
N LEU A 214 11.01 26.52 33.35
CA LEU A 214 10.84 25.13 32.96
C LEU A 214 9.42 24.70 33.38
N ALA A 215 8.50 24.66 32.43
CA ALA A 215 7.10 24.35 32.69
C ALA A 215 6.77 22.95 32.17
N THR A 216 6.03 22.18 32.97
CA THR A 216 5.45 20.91 32.54
C THR A 216 3.98 21.09 32.20
N MET A 217 3.65 20.88 30.93
CA MET A 217 2.31 20.88 30.37
C MET A 217 1.82 19.44 30.20
N GLU A 218 0.60 19.16 30.63
CA GLU A 218 -0.07 17.88 30.38
C GLU A 218 -1.28 18.07 29.46
N VAL A 219 -1.40 17.21 28.45
CA VAL A 219 -2.48 17.21 27.47
C VAL A 219 -3.37 15.99 27.69
N PHE A 220 -4.68 16.22 27.82
CA PHE A 220 -5.66 15.17 28.09
C PHE A 220 -6.95 15.40 27.29
N SER A 221 -7.74 14.34 27.11
CA SER A 221 -8.92 14.34 26.25
C SER A 221 -10.23 14.69 26.96
N SER A 222 -11.23 15.10 26.17
CA SER A 222 -12.62 15.33 26.60
C SER A 222 -13.49 14.08 26.65
N ARG A 223 -13.11 13.00 25.95
CA ARG A 223 -13.79 11.71 25.90
C ARG A 223 -12.82 10.62 25.49
N ALA A 224 -13.17 9.36 25.68
CA ALA A 224 -12.38 8.22 25.21
C ALA A 224 -12.30 8.14 23.67
N GLY A 225 -11.25 7.50 23.16
CA GLY A 225 -11.05 7.29 21.72
C GLY A 225 -9.75 6.58 21.35
N LEU A 226 -9.41 6.63 20.07
CA LEU A 226 -8.17 6.13 19.49
C LEU A 226 -7.25 7.30 19.16
N LEU A 227 -6.03 7.29 19.70
CA LEU A 227 -5.07 8.39 19.54
C LEU A 227 -4.52 8.42 18.11
N CYS A 228 -4.63 9.57 17.46
CA CYS A 228 -4.00 9.82 16.17
C CYS A 228 -3.52 11.28 16.07
N GLY A 229 -2.42 11.49 15.35
CA GLY A 229 -1.77 12.80 15.17
C GLY A 229 -0.52 12.97 16.04
N MET A 230 -0.14 11.96 16.83
CA MET A 230 0.99 12.07 17.75
C MET A 230 2.33 12.13 17.01
N HIS A 231 2.47 11.44 15.87
CA HIS A 231 3.67 11.55 15.04
C HIS A 231 3.87 12.95 14.46
N GLU A 232 2.79 13.64 14.08
CA GLU A 232 2.84 15.03 13.62
C GLU A 232 3.23 15.97 14.76
N VAL A 233 2.68 15.75 15.95
CA VAL A 233 3.07 16.48 17.16
C VAL A 233 4.55 16.26 17.49
N HIS A 234 5.06 15.04 17.39
CA HIS A 234 6.49 14.77 17.58
C HIS A 234 7.34 15.50 16.53
N ALA A 235 6.93 15.52 15.26
CA ALA A 235 7.64 16.26 14.22
C ALA A 235 7.69 17.77 14.48
N LEU A 236 6.61 18.35 15.02
CA LEU A 236 6.56 19.74 15.47
C LEU A 236 7.49 19.98 16.67
N LEU A 237 7.33 19.20 17.74
CA LEU A 237 8.09 19.35 18.98
C LEU A 237 9.59 19.17 18.76
N ASP A 238 10.00 18.28 17.84
CA ASP A 238 11.42 18.08 17.55
C ASP A 238 12.07 19.33 16.94
N GLN A 239 11.30 20.11 16.15
CA GLN A 239 11.77 21.33 15.51
C GLN A 239 11.77 22.55 16.45
N ILE A 240 10.76 22.66 17.33
CA ILE A 240 10.56 23.88 18.14
C ILE A 240 11.24 23.82 19.51
N LEU A 241 11.44 22.62 20.08
CA LEU A 241 11.99 22.48 21.43
C LEU A 241 13.53 22.54 21.42
N PRO A 242 14.15 23.20 22.42
CA PRO A 242 15.60 23.23 22.55
C PRO A 242 16.16 21.83 22.85
N LYS A 243 17.15 21.38 22.07
CA LYS A 243 17.70 20.01 22.15
C LYS A 243 18.24 19.64 23.53
N ASP A 244 18.85 20.59 24.23
CA ASP A 244 19.52 20.33 25.51
C ASP A 244 18.60 20.55 26.74
N ASN A 245 17.35 20.98 26.53
CA ASN A 245 16.44 21.33 27.63
C ASN A 245 14.99 21.01 27.30
N ARG A 246 14.74 19.73 26.99
CA ARG A 246 13.41 19.19 26.71
C ARG A 246 13.25 17.80 27.29
N GLU A 247 12.03 17.49 27.68
CA GLU A 247 11.59 16.15 28.04
C GLU A 247 10.14 16.00 27.58
N VAL A 248 9.88 15.04 26.71
CA VAL A 248 8.54 14.79 26.15
C VAL A 248 8.15 13.34 26.39
N TRP A 249 6.95 13.14 26.91
CA TRP A 249 6.35 11.82 27.09
C TRP A 249 5.02 11.75 26.37
N SER A 250 4.72 10.65 25.69
CA SER A 250 3.42 10.48 25.06
C SER A 250 2.95 9.02 25.07
N LEU A 251 1.66 8.81 24.86
CA LEU A 251 1.16 7.55 24.34
C LEU A 251 1.65 7.33 22.90
N SER A 252 1.53 6.10 22.42
CA SER A 252 1.91 5.74 21.05
C SER A 252 0.76 6.04 20.09
N GLU A 253 1.08 6.35 18.82
CA GLU A 253 0.06 6.46 17.78
C GLU A 253 -0.78 5.18 17.70
N GLY A 254 -2.11 5.31 17.64
CA GLY A 254 -3.03 4.17 17.63
C GLY A 254 -3.33 3.55 19.00
N ASP A 255 -2.77 4.07 20.10
CA ASP A 255 -3.18 3.67 21.45
C ASP A 255 -4.63 4.14 21.72
N THR A 256 -5.43 3.32 22.41
CA THR A 256 -6.70 3.78 22.98
C THR A 256 -6.45 4.66 24.20
N PHE A 257 -7.34 5.59 24.49
CA PHE A 257 -7.27 6.42 25.70
C PHE A 257 -8.65 6.67 26.30
N GLU A 258 -8.67 6.90 27.61
CA GLU A 258 -9.89 7.22 28.36
C GLU A 258 -10.11 8.73 28.48
N GLU A 259 -11.33 9.12 28.89
CA GLU A 259 -11.61 10.52 29.23
C GLU A 259 -10.67 11.03 30.33
N LYS A 260 -10.11 12.24 30.14
CA LYS A 260 -9.11 12.86 31.03
C LYS A 260 -7.78 12.10 31.17
N GLU A 261 -7.54 11.05 30.40
CA GLU A 261 -6.22 10.43 30.37
C GLU A 261 -5.19 11.38 29.76
N VAL A 262 -4.04 11.54 30.44
CA VAL A 262 -2.91 12.32 29.90
C VAL A 262 -2.27 11.53 28.77
N VAL A 263 -2.29 12.09 27.56
CA VAL A 263 -1.77 11.47 26.33
C VAL A 263 -0.41 12.03 25.90
N LEU A 264 -0.08 13.25 26.35
CA LEU A 264 1.16 13.95 26.04
C LEU A 264 1.56 14.82 27.24
N ARG A 265 2.86 14.82 27.55
CA ARG A 265 3.48 15.66 28.56
C ARG A 265 4.72 16.32 27.96
N ILE A 266 4.82 17.63 28.10
CA ILE A 266 5.93 18.43 27.58
C ILE A 266 6.55 19.19 28.77
N THR A 267 7.83 18.96 29.01
CA THR A 267 8.63 19.72 29.99
C THR A 267 9.78 20.41 29.27
N ALA A 268 9.69 21.73 29.15
CA ALA A 268 10.67 22.58 28.46
C ALA A 268 10.51 24.05 28.90
N PRO A 269 11.42 24.96 28.53
CA PRO A 269 11.21 26.39 28.74
C PRO A 269 9.91 26.85 28.06
N TYR A 270 8.97 27.42 28.80
CA TYR A 270 7.61 27.68 28.31
C TYR A 270 7.57 28.50 27.01
N GLN A 271 8.46 29.47 26.85
CA GLN A 271 8.52 30.31 25.63
C GLN A 271 8.83 29.51 24.36
N SER A 272 9.37 28.29 24.46
CA SER A 272 9.70 27.45 23.29
C SER A 272 8.48 26.75 22.67
N TYR A 273 7.43 26.49 23.44
CA TYR A 273 6.29 25.69 22.98
C TYR A 273 4.92 26.29 23.29
N GLY A 274 4.82 27.28 24.19
CA GLY A 274 3.54 27.89 24.58
C GLY A 274 2.76 28.53 23.43
N ALA A 275 3.44 28.97 22.37
CA ALA A 275 2.82 29.49 21.15
C ALA A 275 2.15 28.41 20.28
N TYR A 276 2.48 27.14 20.49
CA TYR A 276 2.10 26.04 19.60
C TYR A 276 0.94 25.19 20.14
N GLU A 277 0.30 25.63 21.22
CA GLU A 277 -0.83 24.92 21.84
C GLU A 277 -1.99 24.69 20.88
N THR A 278 -2.40 25.72 20.13
CA THR A 278 -3.42 25.59 19.08
C THR A 278 -3.05 24.50 18.07
N ALA A 279 -1.76 24.37 17.71
CA ALA A 279 -1.30 23.42 16.71
C ALA A 279 -1.34 21.98 17.20
N TYR A 280 -0.64 21.65 18.30
CA TYR A 280 -0.59 20.26 18.75
C TYR A 280 -1.95 19.76 19.28
N LEU A 281 -2.80 20.64 19.83
CA LEU A 281 -4.17 20.26 20.17
C LEU A 281 -5.00 19.98 18.92
N GLY A 282 -4.91 20.82 17.89
CA GLY A 282 -5.61 20.63 16.61
C GLY A 282 -5.23 19.33 15.90
N MET A 283 -3.92 19.04 15.84
CA MET A 283 -3.37 17.81 15.28
C MET A 283 -3.97 16.56 15.94
N LEU A 284 -4.01 16.54 17.29
CA LEU A 284 -4.56 15.41 18.03
C LEU A 284 -6.10 15.33 17.92
N SER A 285 -6.78 16.48 17.96
CA SER A 285 -8.23 16.51 18.12
C SER A 285 -8.97 15.95 16.90
N GLN A 286 -8.65 16.44 15.71
CA GLN A 286 -9.35 16.02 14.50
C GLN A 286 -8.90 14.62 14.04
N CYS A 287 -7.60 14.32 14.09
CA CYS A 287 -7.07 13.02 13.71
C CYS A 287 -7.60 11.90 14.62
N SER A 288 -7.63 12.11 15.95
CA SER A 288 -8.20 11.11 16.87
C SER A 288 -9.70 10.91 16.65
N GLY A 289 -10.43 11.97 16.27
CA GLY A 289 -11.84 11.88 15.88
C GLY A 289 -12.06 10.97 14.66
N TRP A 290 -11.29 11.18 13.59
CA TRP A 290 -11.33 10.35 12.39
C TRP A 290 -10.90 8.91 12.66
N ALA A 291 -9.81 8.70 13.39
CA ALA A 291 -9.29 7.38 13.70
C ALA A 291 -10.27 6.56 14.57
N THR A 292 -10.94 7.22 15.52
CA THR A 292 -11.99 6.59 16.35
C THR A 292 -13.20 6.18 15.49
N ALA A 293 -13.71 7.04 14.62
CA ALA A 293 -14.83 6.70 13.74
C ALA A 293 -14.48 5.57 12.75
N ALA A 294 -13.25 5.56 12.23
CA ALA A 294 -12.76 4.45 11.42
C ALA A 294 -12.71 3.12 12.22
N ARG A 295 -12.22 3.16 13.46
CA ARG A 295 -12.20 1.98 14.35
C ARG A 295 -13.59 1.42 14.59
N GLU A 296 -14.58 2.26 14.83
CA GLU A 296 -15.98 1.84 14.99
C GLU A 296 -16.50 1.09 13.75
N CYS A 297 -16.16 1.56 12.55
CA CYS A 297 -16.53 0.88 11.30
C CYS A 297 -15.81 -0.46 11.14
N VAL A 298 -14.51 -0.52 11.47
CA VAL A 298 -13.69 -1.74 11.37
C VAL A 298 -14.18 -2.81 12.34
N GLU A 299 -14.51 -2.44 13.57
CA GLU A 299 -15.09 -3.34 14.57
C GLU A 299 -16.48 -3.83 14.14
N ALA A 300 -17.32 -2.94 13.59
CA ALA A 300 -18.62 -3.30 13.04
C ALA A 300 -18.50 -4.30 11.88
N ALA A 301 -17.42 -4.25 11.09
CA ALA A 301 -17.21 -5.09 9.92
C ALA A 301 -16.74 -6.53 10.25
N GLN A 302 -16.40 -6.82 11.52
CA GLN A 302 -16.04 -8.17 12.00
C GLN A 302 -15.00 -8.90 11.11
N GLY A 303 -13.96 -8.18 10.68
CA GLY A 303 -12.87 -8.72 9.86
C GLY A 303 -13.05 -8.54 8.35
N ILE A 304 -14.21 -8.07 7.89
CA ILE A 304 -14.40 -7.63 6.50
C ILE A 304 -13.60 -6.31 6.29
N PRO A 305 -12.77 -6.22 5.24
CA PRO A 305 -12.00 -5.02 4.92
C PRO A 305 -12.85 -3.74 4.83
N VAL A 306 -12.35 -2.65 5.46
CA VAL A 306 -12.93 -1.30 5.37
C VAL A 306 -11.94 -0.38 4.68
N ILE A 307 -12.39 0.37 3.69
CA ILE A 307 -11.59 1.29 2.87
C ILE A 307 -12.11 2.72 3.06
N SER A 308 -11.19 3.66 3.31
CA SER A 308 -11.52 5.09 3.47
C SER A 308 -11.70 5.80 2.12
N PHE A 309 -12.90 6.32 1.86
CA PHE A 309 -13.32 7.05 0.65
C PHE A 309 -13.76 8.51 0.91
N GLY A 310 -13.51 9.02 2.13
CA GLY A 310 -14.10 10.26 2.63
C GLY A 310 -13.35 11.56 2.29
N ALA A 311 -12.15 11.49 1.72
CA ALA A 311 -11.29 12.66 1.52
C ALA A 311 -11.97 13.82 0.75
N ARG A 312 -12.91 13.49 -0.15
CA ARG A 312 -13.70 14.45 -0.94
C ARG A 312 -14.61 15.38 -0.12
N HIS A 313 -14.86 15.06 1.15
CA HIS A 313 -15.73 15.84 2.04
C HIS A 313 -14.94 16.84 2.90
N LEU A 314 -13.62 16.89 2.74
CA LEU A 314 -12.71 17.69 3.55
C LEU A 314 -11.98 18.72 2.69
N HIS A 315 -11.37 19.70 3.35
CA HIS A 315 -10.44 20.59 2.68
C HIS A 315 -9.25 19.78 2.12
N PRO A 316 -8.81 20.00 0.87
CA PRO A 316 -7.82 19.14 0.22
C PRO A 316 -6.47 19.09 0.95
N THR A 317 -6.10 20.12 1.70
CA THR A 317 -4.85 20.16 2.46
C THR A 317 -4.79 19.13 3.59
N VAL A 318 -5.93 18.68 4.12
CA VAL A 318 -5.98 17.68 5.19
C VAL A 318 -6.33 16.27 4.69
N ALA A 319 -6.52 16.09 3.37
CA ALA A 319 -6.91 14.80 2.79
C ALA A 319 -5.92 13.67 3.14
N GLY A 320 -4.62 13.97 3.16
CA GLY A 320 -3.59 13.00 3.54
C GLY A 320 -3.67 12.60 5.01
N LEU A 321 -3.83 13.57 5.91
CA LEU A 321 -3.96 13.34 7.35
C LEU A 321 -5.22 12.54 7.69
N PHE A 322 -6.33 12.85 7.01
CA PHE A 322 -7.59 12.13 7.15
C PHE A 322 -7.45 10.64 6.82
N ASP A 323 -6.91 10.33 5.65
CA ASP A 323 -6.78 8.94 5.21
C ASP A 323 -5.72 8.19 6.05
N TYR A 324 -4.65 8.86 6.48
CA TYR A 324 -3.72 8.31 7.46
C TYR A 324 -4.44 7.96 8.78
N ALA A 325 -5.24 8.87 9.33
CA ALA A 325 -6.01 8.62 10.55
C ALA A 325 -7.01 7.46 10.39
N ALA A 326 -7.66 7.35 9.23
CA ALA A 326 -8.54 6.23 8.94
C ALA A 326 -7.79 4.88 8.91
N VAL A 327 -6.55 4.85 8.39
CA VAL A 327 -5.68 3.67 8.42
C VAL A 327 -5.23 3.34 9.85
N VAL A 328 -4.84 4.33 10.66
CA VAL A 328 -4.55 4.12 12.10
C VAL A 328 -5.77 3.54 12.82
N GLY A 329 -6.97 3.99 12.45
CA GLY A 329 -8.25 3.43 12.86
C GLY A 329 -8.50 1.97 12.45
N GLY A 330 -7.70 1.43 11.53
CA GLY A 330 -7.77 0.03 11.08
C GLY A 330 -8.35 -0.16 9.68
N CYS A 331 -8.61 0.92 8.92
CA CYS A 331 -8.97 0.76 7.50
C CYS A 331 -7.82 0.07 6.75
N THR A 332 -8.15 -0.93 5.94
CA THR A 332 -7.17 -1.72 5.17
C THR A 332 -6.66 -1.00 3.92
N GLY A 333 -7.22 0.16 3.60
CA GLY A 333 -6.81 1.00 2.47
C GLY A 333 -7.50 2.35 2.49
N CYS A 334 -7.04 3.24 1.63
CA CYS A 334 -7.59 4.58 1.48
C CYS A 334 -7.53 5.06 0.02
N SER A 335 -8.36 6.04 -0.32
CA SER A 335 -8.50 6.54 -1.70
C SER A 335 -7.52 7.62 -2.12
N SER A 336 -7.02 8.46 -1.20
CA SER A 336 -6.11 9.53 -1.58
C SER A 336 -4.68 9.03 -1.75
N VAL A 337 -4.00 9.54 -2.77
CA VAL A 337 -2.57 9.28 -3.01
C VAL A 337 -1.72 9.82 -1.87
N ALA A 338 -2.10 10.99 -1.31
CA ALA A 338 -1.39 11.61 -0.20
C ALA A 338 -1.50 10.77 1.08
N GLY A 339 -2.69 10.30 1.42
CA GLY A 339 -2.91 9.46 2.60
C GLY A 339 -2.25 8.11 2.47
N ALA A 340 -2.34 7.48 1.29
CA ALA A 340 -1.66 6.22 1.04
C ALA A 340 -0.14 6.33 1.21
N ARG A 341 0.46 7.42 0.69
CA ARG A 341 1.89 7.71 0.88
C ARG A 341 2.25 7.89 2.35
N LEU A 342 1.48 8.69 3.10
CA LEU A 342 1.71 8.89 4.54
C LEU A 342 1.56 7.59 5.34
N ALA A 343 0.57 6.77 4.99
CA ALA A 343 0.23 5.53 5.69
C ALA A 343 1.08 4.32 5.27
N GLY A 344 2.07 4.50 4.40
CA GLY A 344 2.94 3.39 4.05
C GLY A 344 2.30 2.39 3.07
N MET A 345 1.39 2.82 2.19
CA MET A 345 0.61 1.92 1.32
C MET A 345 0.36 2.46 -0.09
N THR A 346 -0.22 1.61 -0.94
CA THR A 346 -0.73 2.01 -2.26
C THR A 346 -2.19 2.43 -2.12
N ALA A 347 -2.56 3.54 -2.76
CA ALA A 347 -3.95 4.00 -2.77
C ALA A 347 -4.84 2.96 -3.48
N THR A 348 -6.05 2.79 -2.96
CA THR A 348 -7.06 1.86 -3.50
C THR A 348 -8.22 2.64 -4.08
N GLY A 349 -8.63 2.27 -5.29
CA GLY A 349 -9.79 2.85 -5.97
C GLY A 349 -10.40 1.86 -6.95
N THR A 350 -11.62 2.15 -7.39
CA THR A 350 -12.34 1.36 -8.41
C THR A 350 -12.68 2.28 -9.58
N ILE A 351 -13.39 1.74 -10.58
CA ILE A 351 -13.93 2.53 -11.68
C ILE A 351 -14.95 3.56 -11.13
N PRO A 352 -14.83 4.86 -11.46
CA PRO A 352 -15.84 5.86 -11.10
C PRO A 352 -16.99 5.91 -12.13
N HIS A 353 -18.18 6.34 -11.71
CA HIS A 353 -19.32 6.54 -12.61
C HIS A 353 -18.98 7.44 -13.81
N ALA A 354 -18.13 8.46 -13.60
CA ALA A 354 -17.71 9.37 -14.65
C ALA A 354 -17.07 8.66 -15.86
N LEU A 355 -16.28 7.60 -15.62
CA LEU A 355 -15.68 6.82 -16.71
C LEU A 355 -16.75 6.06 -17.50
N ILE A 356 -17.67 5.40 -16.78
CA ILE A 356 -18.75 4.62 -17.39
C ILE A 356 -19.67 5.52 -18.20
N ILE A 357 -20.06 6.68 -17.66
CA ILE A 357 -20.92 7.66 -18.34
C ILE A 357 -20.22 8.21 -19.58
N ALA A 358 -18.94 8.58 -19.49
CA ALA A 358 -18.19 9.12 -20.63
C ALA A 358 -18.04 8.08 -21.76
N MET A 359 -17.95 6.80 -21.42
CA MET A 359 -17.88 5.71 -22.38
C MET A 359 -19.25 5.19 -22.83
N GLY A 360 -20.33 5.60 -22.16
CA GLY A 360 -21.72 5.24 -22.48
C GLY A 360 -22.12 3.81 -22.12
N ASP A 361 -21.22 3.00 -21.56
CA ASP A 361 -21.46 1.57 -21.28
C ASP A 361 -20.48 1.01 -20.23
N THR A 362 -21.02 0.24 -19.27
CA THR A 362 -20.25 -0.34 -18.15
C THR A 362 -19.25 -1.39 -18.62
N VAL A 363 -19.64 -2.22 -19.59
CA VAL A 363 -18.78 -3.28 -20.13
C VAL A 363 -17.58 -2.67 -20.85
N SER A 364 -17.84 -1.72 -21.75
CA SER A 364 -16.82 -1.00 -22.50
C SER A 364 -15.85 -0.28 -21.58
N ALA A 365 -16.35 0.39 -20.53
CA ALA A 365 -15.52 1.02 -19.52
C ALA A 365 -14.66 0.04 -18.73
N THR A 366 -15.22 -1.10 -18.32
CA THR A 366 -14.50 -2.12 -17.55
C THR A 366 -13.42 -2.80 -18.40
N LEU A 367 -13.71 -3.11 -19.67
CA LEU A 367 -12.74 -3.68 -20.61
C LEU A 367 -11.61 -2.69 -20.92
N ALA A 368 -11.92 -1.40 -21.09
CA ALA A 368 -10.89 -0.38 -21.28
C ALA A 368 -10.03 -0.22 -20.02
N PHE A 369 -10.63 -0.23 -18.84
CA PHE A 369 -9.89 -0.20 -17.58
C PHE A 369 -8.95 -1.40 -17.46
N ASP A 370 -9.43 -2.60 -17.79
CA ASP A 370 -8.60 -3.81 -17.80
C ASP A 370 -7.43 -3.74 -18.79
N LYS A 371 -7.67 -3.20 -19.98
CA LYS A 371 -6.67 -3.06 -21.03
C LYS A 371 -5.56 -2.06 -20.66
N HIS A 372 -5.90 -0.97 -19.97
CA HIS A 372 -5.00 0.16 -19.82
C HIS A 372 -4.35 0.29 -18.44
N MET A 373 -4.96 -0.24 -17.38
CA MET A 373 -4.40 -0.13 -16.04
C MET A 373 -3.38 -1.24 -15.73
N PRO A 374 -2.36 -0.98 -14.89
CA PRO A 374 -1.40 -1.99 -14.45
C PRO A 374 -2.10 -3.22 -13.87
N SER A 375 -1.58 -4.43 -14.12
CA SER A 375 -2.25 -5.69 -13.76
C SER A 375 -2.40 -5.95 -12.25
N ASP A 376 -1.64 -5.22 -11.43
CA ASP A 376 -1.74 -5.25 -9.96
C ASP A 376 -2.89 -4.40 -9.41
N VAL A 377 -3.52 -3.55 -10.23
CA VAL A 377 -4.73 -2.81 -9.87
C VAL A 377 -5.95 -3.74 -9.95
N PRO A 378 -6.77 -3.87 -8.90
CA PRO A 378 -7.99 -4.69 -8.96
C PRO A 378 -9.00 -4.15 -9.99
N ARG A 379 -9.58 -5.02 -10.82
CA ARG A 379 -10.72 -4.72 -11.70
C ARG A 379 -11.99 -4.94 -10.88
N ILE A 380 -12.45 -3.85 -10.29
CA ILE A 380 -13.72 -3.78 -9.58
C ILE A 380 -14.64 -2.85 -10.36
N ALA A 381 -15.70 -3.43 -10.95
CA ALA A 381 -16.65 -2.71 -11.78
C ALA A 381 -17.73 -2.03 -10.94
N LEU A 382 -18.11 -0.80 -11.29
CA LEU A 382 -19.21 -0.08 -10.64
C LEU A 382 -20.49 -0.32 -11.43
N VAL A 383 -21.48 -0.98 -10.81
CA VAL A 383 -22.58 -1.64 -11.55
C VAL A 383 -23.94 -0.96 -11.42
N ASP A 384 -24.02 0.14 -10.66
CA ASP A 384 -25.25 0.91 -10.42
C ASP A 384 -25.38 2.16 -11.31
N THR A 385 -24.68 2.19 -12.46
CA THR A 385 -24.68 3.38 -13.34
C THR A 385 -25.91 3.47 -14.25
N PHE A 386 -26.28 2.38 -14.93
CA PHE A 386 -27.34 2.40 -15.95
C PHE A 386 -28.46 1.38 -15.69
N LYS A 387 -28.11 0.12 -15.41
CA LYS A 387 -29.09 -0.95 -15.16
C LYS A 387 -29.20 -1.29 -13.68
N ASP A 388 -30.06 -2.26 -13.40
CA ASP A 388 -30.17 -2.93 -12.11
C ASP A 388 -28.87 -3.68 -11.77
N GLU A 389 -28.42 -3.58 -10.53
CA GLU A 389 -27.09 -3.99 -10.10
C GLU A 389 -26.83 -5.49 -10.28
N PRO A 390 -27.74 -6.41 -9.88
CA PRO A 390 -27.63 -7.83 -10.20
C PRO A 390 -27.51 -8.13 -11.71
N GLU A 391 -28.29 -7.45 -12.56
CA GLU A 391 -28.24 -7.65 -14.01
C GLU A 391 -26.90 -7.18 -14.59
N GLU A 392 -26.51 -5.94 -14.30
CA GLU A 392 -25.27 -5.34 -14.79
C GLU A 392 -24.03 -6.13 -14.31
N SER A 393 -24.06 -6.63 -13.07
CA SER A 393 -22.99 -7.46 -12.51
C SER A 393 -22.71 -8.71 -13.34
N VAL A 394 -23.76 -9.43 -13.75
CA VAL A 394 -23.61 -10.64 -14.57
C VAL A 394 -23.10 -10.29 -15.97
N ILE A 395 -23.62 -9.22 -16.58
CA ILE A 395 -23.21 -8.76 -17.91
C ILE A 395 -21.71 -8.43 -17.94
N VAL A 396 -21.23 -7.66 -16.95
CA VAL A 396 -19.82 -7.29 -16.87
C VAL A 396 -18.94 -8.51 -16.57
N ALA A 397 -19.37 -9.41 -15.69
CA ALA A 397 -18.63 -10.63 -15.38
C ALA A 397 -18.46 -11.53 -16.63
N GLN A 398 -19.52 -11.69 -17.43
CA GLN A 398 -19.47 -12.43 -18.70
C GLN A 398 -18.48 -11.82 -19.69
N ALA A 399 -18.51 -10.49 -19.87
CA ALA A 399 -17.61 -9.79 -20.78
C ALA A 399 -16.13 -9.87 -20.31
N MET A 400 -15.90 -9.91 -19.00
CA MET A 400 -14.57 -9.99 -18.43
C MET A 400 -13.96 -11.40 -18.43
N GLN A 401 -14.75 -12.45 -18.67
CA GLN A 401 -14.28 -13.82 -18.87
C GLN A 401 -13.30 -14.31 -17.77
N GLY A 402 -13.68 -14.12 -16.50
CA GLY A 402 -12.87 -14.54 -15.34
C GLY A 402 -11.74 -13.58 -14.93
N ARG A 403 -11.58 -12.44 -15.63
CA ARG A 403 -10.63 -11.38 -15.22
C ARG A 403 -11.18 -10.41 -14.18
N LEU A 404 -12.50 -10.39 -13.96
CA LEU A 404 -13.15 -9.47 -13.02
C LEU A 404 -12.91 -9.92 -11.58
N GLN A 405 -12.28 -9.10 -10.75
CA GLN A 405 -12.08 -9.44 -9.33
C GLN A 405 -13.31 -9.12 -8.46
N GLY A 406 -14.14 -8.14 -8.85
CA GLY A 406 -15.33 -7.81 -8.09
C GLY A 406 -16.26 -6.80 -8.74
N VAL A 407 -17.41 -6.59 -8.10
CA VAL A 407 -18.36 -5.52 -8.40
C VAL A 407 -18.54 -4.62 -7.19
N ARG A 408 -18.76 -3.33 -7.40
CA ARG A 408 -19.05 -2.34 -6.37
C ARG A 408 -20.50 -1.88 -6.53
N LEU A 409 -21.25 -1.97 -5.44
CA LEU A 409 -22.60 -1.43 -5.31
C LEU A 409 -22.53 -0.09 -4.58
N ASP A 410 -22.94 0.99 -5.24
CA ASP A 410 -22.96 2.36 -4.69
C ASP A 410 -24.35 3.01 -4.85
N THR A 411 -25.39 2.17 -4.88
CA THR A 411 -26.77 2.53 -5.20
C THR A 411 -27.20 3.83 -4.50
N PRO A 412 -27.71 4.82 -5.24
CA PRO A 412 -28.07 6.12 -4.68
C PRO A 412 -29.28 6.03 -3.75
N SER A 413 -29.40 6.98 -2.81
CA SER A 413 -30.51 7.05 -1.84
C SER A 413 -31.88 7.14 -2.48
N GLU A 414 -31.99 7.79 -3.64
CA GLU A 414 -33.18 7.95 -4.45
C GLU A 414 -33.70 6.60 -4.99
N ARG A 415 -32.84 5.57 -4.98
CA ARG A 415 -33.15 4.18 -5.35
C ARG A 415 -33.24 3.27 -4.12
N GLY A 416 -33.23 3.84 -2.91
CA GLY A 416 -33.31 3.12 -1.64
C GLY A 416 -31.95 2.79 -1.01
N GLY A 417 -30.85 3.11 -1.69
CA GLY A 417 -29.50 2.73 -1.25
C GLY A 417 -29.23 1.23 -1.37
N VAL A 418 -28.00 0.82 -1.11
CA VAL A 418 -27.63 -0.61 -1.08
C VAL A 418 -28.30 -1.29 0.12
N THR A 419 -29.04 -2.37 -0.12
CA THR A 419 -29.71 -3.18 0.93
C THR A 419 -29.08 -4.57 1.04
N ALA A 420 -29.30 -5.25 2.17
CA ALA A 420 -28.77 -6.61 2.35
C ALA A 420 -29.36 -7.60 1.34
N ASP A 421 -30.62 -7.42 0.96
CA ASP A 421 -31.30 -8.29 -0.01
C ASP A 421 -30.81 -8.04 -1.44
N LEU A 422 -30.49 -6.79 -1.79
CA LEU A 422 -29.81 -6.49 -3.07
C LEU A 422 -28.47 -7.21 -3.17
N VAL A 423 -27.64 -7.15 -2.13
CA VAL A 423 -26.34 -7.86 -2.08
C VAL A 423 -26.53 -9.37 -2.24
N LYS A 424 -27.52 -9.96 -1.55
CA LYS A 424 -27.83 -11.40 -1.67
C LYS A 424 -28.31 -11.77 -3.07
N GLU A 425 -29.16 -10.94 -3.69
CA GLU A 425 -29.59 -11.16 -5.06
C GLU A 425 -28.41 -11.08 -6.03
N THR A 426 -27.57 -10.05 -5.95
CA THR A 426 -26.36 -9.92 -6.79
C THR A 426 -25.47 -11.15 -6.66
N ARG A 427 -25.23 -11.64 -5.43
CA ARG A 427 -24.47 -12.88 -5.18
C ARG A 427 -25.11 -14.09 -5.86
N ALA A 428 -26.41 -14.29 -5.67
CA ALA A 428 -27.14 -15.41 -6.25
C ALA A 428 -27.10 -15.40 -7.78
N ARG A 429 -27.24 -14.22 -8.41
CA ARG A 429 -27.17 -14.06 -9.88
C ARG A 429 -25.79 -14.37 -10.43
N LEU A 430 -24.73 -13.85 -9.78
CA LEU A 430 -23.35 -14.17 -10.16
C LEU A 430 -23.05 -15.66 -10.01
N ASP A 431 -23.50 -16.29 -8.92
CA ASP A 431 -23.27 -17.72 -8.67
C ASP A 431 -23.98 -18.62 -9.68
N LEU A 432 -25.23 -18.30 -10.04
CA LEU A 432 -25.98 -19.00 -11.07
C LEU A 432 -25.34 -18.86 -12.46
N ALA A 433 -24.70 -17.72 -12.72
CA ALA A 433 -23.95 -17.48 -13.94
C ALA A 433 -22.52 -18.08 -13.92
N GLY A 434 -22.10 -18.70 -12.80
CA GLY A 434 -20.82 -19.39 -12.66
C GLY A 434 -19.66 -18.54 -12.12
N PHE A 435 -19.89 -17.29 -11.73
CA PHE A 435 -18.87 -16.33 -11.28
C PHE A 435 -18.75 -16.25 -9.75
N LYS A 436 -18.47 -17.38 -9.11
CA LYS A 436 -18.46 -17.51 -7.64
C LYS A 436 -17.31 -16.78 -6.96
N GLU A 437 -16.26 -16.50 -7.71
CA GLU A 437 -15.04 -15.82 -7.27
C GLU A 437 -15.11 -14.30 -7.32
N VAL A 438 -16.09 -13.73 -8.04
CA VAL A 438 -16.26 -12.27 -8.17
C VAL A 438 -16.74 -11.70 -6.85
N LYS A 439 -15.96 -10.84 -6.22
CA LYS A 439 -16.28 -10.25 -4.90
C LYS A 439 -17.32 -9.14 -4.97
N ILE A 440 -18.03 -8.86 -3.87
CA ILE A 440 -19.01 -7.77 -3.75
C ILE A 440 -18.51 -6.70 -2.78
N PHE A 441 -18.32 -5.49 -3.28
CA PHE A 441 -17.93 -4.31 -2.52
C PHE A 441 -19.16 -3.43 -2.33
N VAL A 442 -19.37 -2.91 -1.13
CA VAL A 442 -20.49 -1.99 -0.84
C VAL A 442 -19.95 -0.63 -0.44
N SER A 443 -20.47 0.44 -1.03
CA SER A 443 -20.20 1.82 -0.64
C SER A 443 -21.49 2.64 -0.59
N GLY A 444 -21.36 3.93 -0.25
CA GLY A 444 -22.49 4.87 -0.26
C GLY A 444 -23.21 4.92 1.08
N GLY A 445 -23.04 6.05 1.80
CA GLY A 445 -23.79 6.34 3.03
C GLY A 445 -23.57 5.36 4.19
N LEU A 446 -22.46 4.63 4.22
CA LEU A 446 -22.18 3.65 5.28
C LEU A 446 -21.79 4.31 6.61
N SER A 447 -22.36 3.79 7.70
CA SER A 447 -22.01 4.05 9.09
C SER A 447 -21.70 2.73 9.79
N ALA A 448 -21.14 2.77 11.01
CA ALA A 448 -20.96 1.55 11.82
C ALA A 448 -22.28 0.77 12.01
N GLU A 449 -23.41 1.47 12.18
CA GLU A 449 -24.74 0.84 12.26
C GLU A 449 -25.14 0.15 10.95
N ARG A 450 -24.98 0.80 9.80
CA ARG A 450 -25.29 0.19 8.49
C ARG A 450 -24.38 -1.00 8.19
N ILE A 451 -23.11 -0.94 8.57
CA ILE A 451 -22.21 -2.09 8.45
C ILE A 451 -22.75 -3.26 9.29
N ARG A 452 -23.08 -3.05 10.57
CA ARG A 452 -23.69 -4.09 11.42
C ARG A 452 -24.96 -4.66 10.81
N TYR A 453 -25.82 -3.82 10.22
CA TYR A 453 -27.01 -4.29 9.51
C TYR A 453 -26.66 -5.32 8.41
N PHE A 454 -25.64 -5.08 7.58
CA PHE A 454 -25.23 -6.08 6.57
C PHE A 454 -24.71 -7.37 7.21
N ILE A 455 -23.95 -7.28 8.30
CA ILE A 455 -23.44 -8.44 9.04
C ILE A 455 -24.59 -9.26 9.64
N ASP A 456 -25.51 -8.61 10.37
CA ASP A 456 -26.63 -9.26 11.05
C ASP A 456 -27.58 -9.93 10.04
N GLN A 457 -27.76 -9.32 8.87
CA GLN A 457 -28.53 -9.88 7.77
C GLN A 457 -27.78 -10.96 6.98
N ARG A 458 -26.53 -11.25 7.33
CA ARG A 458 -25.65 -12.21 6.63
C ARG A 458 -25.53 -11.91 5.14
N ALA A 459 -25.43 -10.63 4.79
CA ALA A 459 -25.20 -10.22 3.42
C ALA A 459 -23.76 -10.59 2.99
N PRO A 460 -23.56 -11.24 1.84
CA PRO A 460 -22.23 -11.63 1.36
C PRO A 460 -21.44 -10.44 0.81
N VAL A 461 -20.94 -9.59 1.71
CA VAL A 461 -20.08 -8.44 1.40
C VAL A 461 -18.61 -8.83 1.62
N ASP A 462 -17.75 -8.48 0.67
CA ASP A 462 -16.31 -8.75 0.73
C ASP A 462 -15.49 -7.53 1.18
N ALA A 463 -16.03 -6.31 1.06
CA ALA A 463 -15.41 -5.09 1.55
C ALA A 463 -16.39 -3.91 1.61
N PHE A 464 -16.12 -2.96 2.51
CA PHE A 464 -16.89 -1.72 2.66
C PHE A 464 -16.07 -0.49 2.29
N GLY A 465 -16.63 0.42 1.49
CA GLY A 465 -16.08 1.74 1.20
C GLY A 465 -16.80 2.83 2.00
N VAL A 466 -16.15 3.37 3.03
CA VAL A 466 -16.78 4.31 3.98
C VAL A 466 -16.24 5.73 3.73
N GLY A 467 -17.17 6.67 3.55
CA GLY A 467 -16.85 8.08 3.28
C GLY A 467 -17.27 9.00 4.42
N SER A 468 -18.44 9.61 4.26
CA SER A 468 -18.96 10.70 5.09
C SER A 468 -19.01 10.42 6.60
N TYR A 469 -19.21 9.17 7.02
CA TYR A 469 -19.21 8.81 8.45
C TYR A 469 -17.86 9.06 9.10
N ILE A 470 -16.77 8.67 8.44
CA ILE A 470 -15.41 8.88 8.96
C ILE A 470 -15.02 10.34 8.76
N SER A 471 -15.16 10.89 7.55
CA SER A 471 -14.72 12.27 7.28
C SER A 471 -15.49 13.31 8.09
N GLY A 472 -16.77 13.08 8.35
CA GLY A 472 -17.63 13.94 9.17
C GLY A 472 -17.54 13.69 10.67
N ALA A 473 -16.59 12.86 11.13
CA ALA A 473 -16.44 12.56 12.55
C ALA A 473 -16.11 13.83 13.35
N LYS A 474 -16.78 13.97 14.50
CA LYS A 474 -16.53 15.07 15.42
C LYS A 474 -15.12 14.93 16.03
N PRO A 475 -14.31 16.01 16.06
CA PRO A 475 -13.05 15.99 16.78
C PRO A 475 -13.22 15.58 18.24
N ILE A 476 -12.16 15.03 18.83
CA ILE A 476 -12.05 14.80 20.28
C ILE A 476 -11.30 15.99 20.85
N ASP A 477 -11.96 16.86 21.62
CA ASP A 477 -11.27 18.03 22.16
C ASP A 477 -10.18 17.58 23.14
N PHE A 478 -8.95 18.01 22.90
CA PHE A 478 -7.86 17.92 23.87
C PHE A 478 -7.66 19.27 24.56
N THR A 479 -7.18 19.21 25.80
CA THR A 479 -6.83 20.42 26.57
C THR A 479 -5.41 20.26 27.09
N ALA A 480 -4.62 21.33 27.01
CA ALA A 480 -3.28 21.41 27.58
C ALA A 480 -3.31 22.34 28.79
N ASP A 481 -2.75 21.90 29.91
CA ASP A 481 -2.67 22.71 31.12
C ASP A 481 -1.28 22.55 31.79
N ILE A 482 -0.76 23.64 32.36
CA ILE A 482 0.47 23.60 33.17
C ILE A 482 0.18 22.95 34.52
N HIS A 483 1.02 21.98 34.89
CA HIS A 483 0.92 21.21 36.14
C HIS A 483 2.15 21.38 37.05
N GLN A 484 3.26 21.93 36.52
CA GLN A 484 4.49 22.17 37.27
C GLN A 484 5.26 23.34 36.66
N VAL A 485 5.88 24.18 37.49
CA VAL A 485 6.75 25.30 37.09
C VAL A 485 8.02 25.25 37.95
N ASP A 486 9.18 25.18 37.32
CA ASP A 486 10.51 25.10 37.98
C ASP A 486 10.56 24.04 39.10
N GLY A 487 9.99 22.87 38.82
CA GLY A 487 9.93 21.76 39.78
C GLY A 487 8.79 21.85 40.80
N GLN A 488 8.08 22.97 40.92
CA GLN A 488 7.01 23.16 41.90
C GLN A 488 5.63 22.75 41.33
N PRO A 489 4.89 21.86 42.01
CA PRO A 489 3.52 21.51 41.61
C PRO A 489 2.58 22.72 41.65
N VAL A 490 2.03 23.11 40.50
CA VAL A 490 1.08 24.24 40.39
C VAL A 490 0.11 24.00 39.25
N ALA A 491 -1.16 24.35 39.42
CA ALA A 491 -2.14 24.25 38.34
C ALA A 491 -3.26 25.28 38.53
N LYS A 492 -4.04 25.55 37.49
CA LYS A 492 -5.26 26.38 37.59
C LYS A 492 -6.38 25.66 38.35
N ARG A 493 -7.40 26.41 38.74
CA ARG A 493 -8.62 25.86 39.36
C ARG A 493 -9.23 24.77 38.46
N GLY A 494 -9.65 23.66 39.08
CA GLY A 494 -10.20 22.50 38.38
C GLY A 494 -9.16 21.52 37.83
N ARG A 495 -7.88 21.71 38.15
CA ARG A 495 -6.78 20.78 37.89
C ARG A 495 -6.04 20.44 39.17
N ILE A 496 -5.46 19.24 39.20
CA ILE A 496 -4.66 18.75 40.32
C ILE A 496 -3.21 19.19 40.07
N PRO A 497 -2.59 20.00 40.96
CA PRO A 497 -1.18 20.37 40.82
C PRO A 497 -0.25 19.15 40.86
N GLY A 498 0.78 19.16 40.01
CA GLY A 498 1.79 18.10 39.92
C GLY A 498 1.56 17.11 38.78
N ILE A 499 2.57 16.26 38.56
CA ILE A 499 2.59 15.27 37.48
C ILE A 499 1.52 14.21 37.71
N THR A 500 0.64 14.03 36.72
CA THR A 500 -0.39 12.99 36.75
C THR A 500 0.25 11.62 36.43
N PRO A 501 0.15 10.60 37.30
CA PRO A 501 0.72 9.29 36.99
C PRO A 501 0.01 8.66 35.78
N ASN A 502 0.78 8.35 34.73
CA ASN A 502 0.33 7.50 33.62
C ASN A 502 1.49 6.58 33.21
N ALA A 503 1.39 5.29 33.58
CA ALA A 503 2.43 4.29 33.32
C ALA A 503 2.57 3.90 31.84
N ARG A 504 1.62 4.30 30.99
CA ARG A 504 1.64 4.00 29.55
C ARG A 504 2.44 5.03 28.75
N LEU A 505 2.67 6.22 29.32
CA LEU A 505 3.47 7.24 28.68
C LEU A 505 4.91 6.76 28.53
N LYS A 506 5.46 6.93 27.33
CA LYS A 506 6.86 6.64 27.01
C LYS A 506 7.58 7.94 26.74
N ARG A 507 8.82 8.04 27.22
CA ARG A 507 9.69 9.17 26.89
C ARG A 507 10.09 9.07 25.42
N VAL A 508 9.88 10.16 24.68
CA VAL A 508 10.15 10.27 23.23
C VAL A 508 11.18 11.33 22.90
N MET A 509 11.45 12.29 23.80
CA MET A 509 12.50 13.32 23.67
C MET A 509 13.23 13.60 24.98
#